data_AF-A0A089LGJ5-F1
#
_entry.id   AF-A0A089LGJ5-F1
#
_cell.length_a   1.000
_cell.length_b   1.000
_cell.length_c   1.000
_cell.angle_alpha   90.00
_cell.angle_beta   90.00
_cell.angle_gamma   90.00
#
_symmetry.space_group_name_H-M   'P 1'
#
loop_
_entity.id
_entity.type
_entity.pdbx_description
1 polymer ?
#
loop_
_entity_poly.entity_id
_entity_poly.type
_entity_poly.pdbx_seq_one_letter_code
_entity_poly.pdbx_strand_id
1 'polypeptide(L)'
;MELEDEGSAGKFERFLFLMIPIIFTLVLLGVLLTLFNMDIRNNVLEIANKIPVLEKWVPEPAPDPDSESAGDTAEDPQAESEEQAASSESTIKELKSQLNAQATQLKQAEEDKAAEAIKAEALQKQIDGMKEEASAAVAATEEEEDPYLKQVTALAKLYAGMKASKAAPIMENLTTDEMVQIFSVMSNASKTAILEKMDPKKAADVSIKLKETTNSTDMAIAALQSRLKQDEAGSTTASTTANLDQEKLSQTFASMPAADAATLLGSMYSISPDKVITVLNSVSDTVRSSILGEMTKNDSAQTAKIVNRLMGGK
;
A
#
# COMPACT_ATOMS: atom_id res chain seq x y z
N MET A 1 6.44 9.35 -24.73
CA MET A 1 5.69 8.08 -24.87
C MET A 1 6.73 7.02 -25.19
N GLU A 2 7.40 6.54 -24.16
CA GLU A 2 8.38 5.46 -24.25
C GLU A 2 7.68 4.20 -23.74
N LEU A 3 7.58 3.20 -24.61
CA LEU A 3 7.04 1.88 -24.31
C LEU A 3 8.23 1.01 -23.89
N GLU A 4 8.43 0.88 -22.58
CA GLU A 4 9.35 -0.10 -22.01
C GLU A 4 8.54 -1.13 -21.23
N ASP A 5 8.36 -2.31 -21.82
CA ASP A 5 8.02 -3.53 -21.12
C ASP A 5 8.67 -4.72 -21.87
N GLU A 6 9.95 -4.95 -21.59
CA GLU A 6 10.65 -6.18 -21.98
C GLU A 6 10.62 -7.18 -20.82
N GLY A 7 9.65 -8.08 -20.87
CA GLY A 7 9.51 -9.18 -19.91
C GLY A 7 8.61 -10.30 -20.42
N SER A 8 9.14 -11.12 -21.33
CA SER A 8 8.56 -12.42 -21.71
C SER A 8 7.13 -12.41 -22.32
N ALA A 9 6.91 -11.65 -23.39
CA ALA A 9 5.73 -11.85 -24.24
C ALA A 9 5.83 -13.21 -24.96
N GLY A 10 4.96 -14.16 -24.60
CA GLY A 10 4.91 -15.49 -25.20
C GLY A 10 4.65 -15.42 -26.71
N LYS A 11 5.08 -16.44 -27.47
CA LYS A 11 4.85 -16.49 -28.94
C LYS A 11 3.37 -16.25 -29.33
N PHE A 12 2.44 -16.60 -28.45
CA PHE A 12 1.01 -16.36 -28.61
C PHE A 12 0.60 -14.89 -28.39
N GLU A 13 1.22 -14.18 -27.45
CA GLU A 13 0.98 -12.76 -27.21
C GLU A 13 1.50 -11.91 -28.38
N ARG A 14 2.66 -12.27 -28.94
CA ARG A 14 3.16 -11.66 -30.18
C ARG A 14 2.26 -11.96 -31.39
N PHE A 15 1.68 -13.16 -31.46
CA PHE A 15 0.68 -13.49 -32.48
C PHE A 15 -0.57 -12.63 -32.31
N LEU A 16 -1.13 -12.54 -31.10
CA LEU A 16 -2.34 -11.77 -30.81
C LEU A 16 -2.13 -10.25 -31.03
N PHE A 17 -0.98 -9.71 -30.64
CA PHE A 17 -0.61 -8.31 -30.91
C PHE A 17 -0.46 -8.02 -32.41
N LEU A 18 0.03 -8.98 -33.21
CA LEU A 18 0.08 -8.86 -34.68
C LEU A 18 -1.30 -9.09 -35.33
N MET A 19 -2.16 -9.92 -34.75
CA MET A 19 -3.47 -10.30 -35.32
C MET A 19 -4.54 -9.22 -35.09
N ILE A 20 -4.53 -8.53 -33.94
CA ILE A 20 -5.47 -7.44 -33.63
C ILE A 20 -5.54 -6.38 -34.73
N PRO A 21 -4.43 -5.78 -35.21
CA PRO A 21 -4.51 -4.77 -36.26
C PRO A 21 -5.03 -5.37 -37.58
N ILE A 22 -4.72 -6.64 -37.89
CA ILE A 22 -5.20 -7.31 -39.10
C ILE A 22 -6.72 -7.52 -39.05
N ILE A 23 -7.26 -8.05 -37.94
CA ILE A 23 -8.72 -8.22 -37.78
C ILE A 23 -9.42 -6.87 -37.83
N PHE A 24 -8.89 -5.86 -37.13
CA PHE A 24 -9.46 -4.52 -37.13
C PHE A 24 -9.54 -3.95 -38.56
N THR A 25 -8.47 -4.13 -39.35
CA THR A 25 -8.50 -3.72 -40.77
C THR A 25 -9.50 -4.51 -41.59
N LEU A 26 -9.64 -5.83 -41.40
CA LEU A 26 -10.64 -6.64 -42.10
C LEU A 26 -12.07 -6.24 -41.76
N VAL A 27 -12.36 -5.93 -40.49
CA VAL A 27 -13.67 -5.46 -40.06
C VAL A 27 -13.97 -4.09 -40.66
N LEU A 28 -13.01 -3.16 -40.62
CA LEU A 28 -13.16 -1.82 -41.19
C LEU A 28 -13.34 -1.89 -42.72
N LEU A 29 -12.56 -2.74 -43.41
CA LEU A 29 -12.71 -3.00 -44.84
C LEU A 29 -14.07 -3.65 -45.13
N GLY A 30 -14.53 -4.59 -44.31
CA GLY A 30 -15.82 -5.25 -44.45
C GLY A 30 -16.96 -4.25 -44.34
N VAL A 31 -16.93 -3.35 -43.35
CA VAL A 31 -17.91 -2.27 -43.21
C VAL A 31 -17.86 -1.32 -44.42
N LEU A 32 -16.66 -0.98 -44.90
CA LEU A 32 -16.52 -0.11 -46.07
C LEU A 32 -17.05 -0.78 -47.36
N LEU A 33 -16.73 -2.05 -47.58
CA LEU A 33 -17.19 -2.84 -48.73
C LEU A 33 -18.70 -3.05 -48.69
N THR A 34 -19.28 -3.28 -47.50
CA THR A 34 -20.73 -3.38 -47.38
C THR A 34 -21.41 -2.07 -47.73
N LEU A 35 -20.85 -0.90 -47.40
CA LEU A 35 -21.48 0.39 -47.72
C LEU A 35 -21.31 0.83 -49.18
N PHE A 36 -20.27 0.35 -49.89
CA PHE A 36 -19.95 0.80 -51.24
C PHE A 36 -20.55 -0.04 -52.37
N ASN A 37 -20.87 -1.33 -52.17
CA ASN A 37 -21.35 -2.17 -53.26
C ASN A 37 -22.28 -3.31 -52.79
N MET A 38 -23.47 -3.40 -53.37
CA MET A 38 -24.47 -4.44 -53.09
C MET A 38 -24.02 -5.80 -53.66
N ASP A 39 -23.36 -5.81 -54.82
CA ASP A 39 -22.88 -7.02 -55.50
C ASP A 39 -21.80 -7.78 -54.73
N ILE A 40 -20.96 -7.07 -53.97
CA ILE A 40 -19.88 -7.70 -53.17
C ILE A 40 -20.49 -8.47 -52.00
N ARG A 41 -21.62 -8.00 -51.44
CA ARG A 41 -22.35 -8.72 -50.39
C ARG A 41 -22.88 -10.04 -50.92
N ASN A 42 -23.49 -10.05 -52.11
CA ASN A 42 -24.03 -11.26 -52.73
C ASN A 42 -22.91 -12.28 -53.06
N ASN A 43 -21.79 -11.83 -53.62
CA ASN A 43 -20.64 -12.70 -53.94
C ASN A 43 -19.95 -13.27 -52.68
N VAL A 44 -19.87 -12.50 -51.59
CA VAL A 44 -19.33 -12.97 -50.30
C VAL A 44 -20.27 -13.99 -49.65
N LEU A 45 -21.58 -13.80 -49.75
CA LEU A 45 -22.58 -14.76 -49.29
C LEU A 45 -22.51 -16.08 -50.09
N GLU A 46 -22.27 -16.01 -51.40
CA GLU A 46 -22.09 -17.20 -52.25
C GLU A 46 -20.82 -17.99 -51.88
N ILE A 47 -19.72 -17.29 -51.57
CA ILE A 47 -18.47 -17.92 -51.12
C ILE A 47 -18.61 -18.49 -49.70
N ALA A 48 -19.34 -17.82 -48.81
CA ALA A 48 -19.61 -18.29 -47.45
C ALA A 48 -20.48 -19.57 -47.45
N ASN A 49 -21.45 -19.65 -48.36
CA ASN A 49 -22.29 -20.83 -48.55
C ASN A 49 -21.55 -22.02 -49.20
N LYS A 50 -20.40 -21.79 -49.85
CA LYS A 50 -19.55 -22.87 -50.42
C LYS A 50 -18.59 -23.49 -49.40
N ILE A 51 -18.58 -23.01 -48.15
CA ILE A 51 -17.79 -23.60 -47.07
C ILE A 51 -18.70 -24.54 -46.27
N PRO A 52 -18.44 -25.86 -46.25
CA PRO A 52 -19.36 -26.87 -45.71
C PRO A 52 -19.64 -26.77 -44.20
N VAL A 53 -19.04 -25.81 -43.49
CA VAL A 53 -19.19 -25.58 -42.05
C VAL A 53 -20.16 -24.42 -41.75
N LEU A 54 -20.40 -23.51 -42.70
CA LEU A 54 -21.14 -22.25 -42.47
C LEU A 54 -22.59 -22.26 -43.00
N GLU A 55 -22.96 -23.30 -43.75
CA GLU A 55 -24.29 -23.48 -44.40
C GLU A 55 -25.47 -23.43 -43.41
N LYS A 56 -25.23 -23.68 -42.11
CA LYS A 56 -26.28 -23.73 -41.07
C LYS A 56 -26.60 -22.38 -40.43
N TRP A 57 -25.86 -21.32 -40.73
CA TRP A 57 -25.94 -20.04 -40.01
C TRP A 57 -26.05 -18.81 -40.92
N VAL A 58 -26.16 -19.01 -42.24
CA VAL A 58 -26.20 -17.93 -43.23
C VAL A 58 -27.59 -17.89 -43.91
N PRO A 59 -28.28 -16.74 -43.91
CA PRO A 59 -29.54 -16.55 -44.63
C PRO A 59 -29.36 -16.67 -46.17
N GLU A 60 -30.31 -17.31 -46.84
CA GLU A 60 -30.34 -17.40 -48.31
C GLU A 60 -30.48 -16.02 -48.97
N PRO A 61 -29.79 -15.76 -50.10
CA PRO A 61 -29.93 -14.51 -50.83
C PRO A 61 -31.35 -14.37 -51.40
N ALA A 62 -31.92 -13.18 -51.28
CA ALA A 62 -33.20 -12.85 -51.91
C ALA A 62 -33.06 -12.91 -53.46
N PRO A 63 -34.12 -13.35 -54.18
CA PRO A 63 -34.08 -13.42 -55.63
C PRO A 63 -34.03 -12.01 -56.25
N ASP A 64 -33.07 -11.79 -57.15
CA ASP A 64 -33.00 -10.60 -57.99
C ASP A 64 -34.19 -10.57 -58.98
N PRO A 65 -34.78 -9.39 -59.26
CA PRO A 65 -35.97 -9.24 -60.10
C PRO A 65 -35.72 -9.30 -61.62
N ASP A 66 -34.49 -9.58 -62.08
CA ASP A 66 -34.14 -9.58 -63.52
C ASP A 66 -33.49 -10.90 -63.94
N SER A 67 -34.29 -11.95 -64.10
CA SER A 67 -33.91 -13.11 -64.93
C SER A 67 -35.15 -13.70 -65.58
N GLU A 68 -35.49 -13.18 -66.75
CA GLU A 68 -36.40 -13.87 -67.65
C GLU A 68 -35.73 -15.14 -68.20
N SER A 69 -36.30 -16.29 -67.87
CA SER A 69 -36.30 -17.44 -68.77
C SER A 69 -37.65 -18.15 -68.66
N ALA A 70 -38.38 -18.10 -69.77
CA ALA A 70 -39.62 -18.79 -70.01
C ALA A 70 -39.51 -20.31 -69.74
N GLY A 71 -40.56 -20.86 -69.14
CA GLY A 71 -40.77 -22.29 -68.93
C GLY A 71 -42.21 -22.55 -68.51
N ASP A 72 -43.05 -22.74 -69.51
CA ASP A 72 -44.46 -23.17 -69.43
C ASP A 72 -44.62 -24.44 -68.59
N THR A 73 -45.38 -24.37 -67.49
CA THR A 73 -46.26 -25.47 -67.08
C THR A 73 -47.34 -24.92 -66.15
N ALA A 74 -48.57 -25.01 -66.62
CA ALA A 74 -49.77 -24.80 -65.81
C ALA A 74 -49.86 -25.89 -64.73
N GLU A 75 -49.63 -25.53 -63.46
CA GLU A 75 -50.05 -26.31 -62.32
C GLU A 75 -50.81 -25.43 -61.30
N ASP A 76 -51.96 -25.97 -60.94
CA ASP A 76 -52.99 -25.58 -59.97
C ASP A 76 -52.67 -24.49 -58.91
N PRO A 77 -53.36 -23.32 -58.91
CA PRO A 77 -53.21 -22.29 -57.88
C PRO A 77 -53.75 -22.68 -56.48
N GLN A 78 -54.33 -23.86 -56.29
CA GLN A 78 -54.83 -24.31 -54.98
C GLN A 78 -53.80 -25.06 -54.11
N ALA A 79 -52.78 -25.70 -54.69
CA ALA A 79 -51.82 -26.49 -53.92
C ALA A 79 -50.78 -25.61 -53.17
N GLU A 80 -50.28 -24.55 -53.81
CA GLU A 80 -49.33 -23.61 -53.18
C GLU A 80 -49.97 -22.76 -52.07
N SER A 81 -51.28 -22.50 -52.17
CA SER A 81 -52.02 -21.72 -51.17
C SER A 81 -52.29 -22.51 -49.88
N GLU A 82 -52.34 -23.83 -49.92
CA GLU A 82 -52.54 -24.68 -48.72
C GLU A 82 -51.22 -24.92 -47.98
N GLU A 83 -50.09 -25.10 -48.69
CA GLU A 83 -48.75 -25.18 -48.06
C GLU A 83 -48.28 -23.83 -47.50
N GLN A 84 -48.61 -22.72 -48.18
CA GLN A 84 -48.31 -21.37 -47.67
C GLN A 84 -49.21 -20.97 -46.49
N ALA A 85 -50.46 -21.46 -46.43
CA ALA A 85 -51.32 -21.28 -45.26
C ALA A 85 -50.86 -22.12 -44.07
N ALA A 86 -50.43 -23.38 -44.29
CA ALA A 86 -49.90 -24.25 -43.26
C ALA A 86 -48.57 -23.73 -42.68
N SER A 87 -47.68 -23.21 -43.54
CA SER A 87 -46.41 -22.58 -43.11
C SER A 87 -46.65 -21.26 -42.38
N SER A 88 -47.66 -20.48 -42.78
CA SER A 88 -48.06 -19.26 -42.06
C SER A 88 -48.62 -19.59 -40.68
N GLU A 89 -49.44 -20.64 -40.55
CA GLU A 89 -49.99 -21.08 -39.27
C GLU A 89 -48.90 -21.62 -38.33
N SER A 90 -47.94 -22.39 -38.86
CA SER A 90 -46.79 -22.85 -38.07
C SER A 90 -45.90 -21.70 -37.63
N THR A 91 -45.68 -20.70 -38.49
CA THR A 91 -44.87 -19.52 -38.18
C THR A 91 -45.57 -18.63 -37.15
N ILE A 92 -46.89 -18.46 -37.24
CA ILE A 92 -47.68 -17.74 -36.22
C ILE A 92 -47.63 -18.47 -34.89
N LYS A 93 -47.69 -19.81 -34.88
CA LYS A 93 -47.58 -20.61 -33.66
C LYS A 93 -46.19 -20.53 -33.03
N GLU A 94 -45.14 -20.55 -33.86
CA GLU A 94 -43.74 -20.37 -33.46
C GLU A 94 -43.52 -18.96 -32.88
N LEU A 95 -43.94 -17.92 -33.59
CA LEU A 95 -43.87 -16.52 -33.12
C LEU A 95 -44.64 -16.31 -31.81
N LYS A 96 -45.80 -16.93 -31.65
CA LYS A 96 -46.59 -16.86 -30.41
C LYS A 96 -45.93 -17.62 -29.26
N SER A 97 -45.21 -18.71 -29.56
CA SER A 97 -44.38 -19.42 -28.59
C SER A 97 -43.18 -18.59 -28.16
N GLN A 98 -42.47 -17.99 -29.13
CA GLN A 98 -41.31 -17.11 -28.88
C GLN A 98 -41.71 -15.85 -28.12
N LEU A 99 -42.88 -15.26 -28.41
CA LEU A 99 -43.40 -14.11 -27.68
C LEU A 99 -43.72 -14.49 -26.22
N ASN A 100 -44.34 -15.65 -25.98
CA ASN A 100 -44.54 -16.16 -24.62
C ASN A 100 -43.21 -16.45 -23.91
N ALA A 101 -42.22 -17.02 -24.61
CA ALA A 101 -40.91 -17.29 -24.05
C ALA A 101 -40.16 -15.99 -23.69
N GLN A 102 -40.20 -14.98 -24.57
CA GLN A 102 -39.63 -13.66 -24.29
C GLN A 102 -40.38 -12.93 -23.17
N ALA A 103 -41.71 -13.01 -23.13
CA ALA A 103 -42.50 -12.42 -22.04
C ALA A 103 -42.16 -13.07 -20.69
N THR A 104 -41.91 -14.38 -20.68
CA THR A 104 -41.50 -15.11 -19.48
C THR A 104 -40.06 -14.75 -19.07
N GLN A 105 -39.14 -14.63 -20.03
CA GLN A 105 -37.76 -14.17 -19.77
C GLN A 105 -37.70 -12.73 -19.28
N LEU A 106 -38.50 -11.81 -19.84
CA LEU A 106 -38.60 -10.43 -19.38
C LEU A 106 -39.07 -10.37 -17.93
N LYS A 107 -40.09 -11.18 -17.59
CA LYS A 107 -40.62 -11.25 -16.23
C LYS A 107 -39.59 -11.81 -15.24
N GLN A 108 -38.85 -12.85 -15.62
CA GLN A 108 -37.74 -13.37 -14.81
C GLN A 108 -36.60 -12.36 -14.66
N ALA A 109 -36.21 -11.67 -15.74
CA ALA A 109 -35.17 -10.66 -15.69
C ALA A 109 -35.56 -9.44 -14.84
N GLU A 110 -36.84 -9.07 -14.80
CA GLU A 110 -37.36 -8.04 -13.90
C GLU A 110 -37.34 -8.49 -12.43
N GLU A 111 -37.72 -9.75 -12.14
CA GLU A 111 -37.65 -10.33 -10.80
C GLU A 111 -36.19 -10.45 -10.31
N ASP A 112 -35.26 -10.87 -11.17
CA ASP A 112 -33.83 -10.95 -10.87
C ASP A 112 -33.22 -9.56 -10.64
N LYS A 113 -33.56 -8.56 -11.46
CA LYS A 113 -33.15 -7.16 -11.24
C LYS A 113 -33.66 -6.62 -9.91
N ALA A 114 -34.91 -6.92 -9.56
CA ALA A 114 -35.47 -6.50 -8.27
C ALA A 114 -34.74 -7.18 -7.10
N ALA A 115 -34.42 -8.47 -7.22
CA ALA A 115 -33.65 -9.21 -6.21
C ALA A 115 -32.21 -8.69 -6.07
N GLU A 116 -31.54 -8.36 -7.18
CA GLU A 116 -30.21 -7.75 -7.18
C GLU A 116 -30.22 -6.34 -6.59
N ALA A 117 -31.23 -5.52 -6.90
CA ALA A 117 -31.38 -4.19 -6.31
C ALA A 117 -31.56 -4.25 -4.79
N ILE A 118 -32.36 -5.21 -4.29
CA ILE A 118 -32.52 -5.44 -2.84
C ILE A 118 -31.21 -5.88 -2.20
N LYS A 119 -30.44 -6.77 -2.84
CA LYS A 119 -29.11 -7.18 -2.35
C LYS A 119 -28.12 -6.03 -2.35
N ALA A 120 -28.11 -5.21 -3.39
CA ALA A 120 -27.26 -4.03 -3.49
C ALA A 120 -27.60 -3.01 -2.40
N GLU A 121 -28.89 -2.76 -2.14
CA GLU A 121 -29.34 -1.88 -1.05
C GLU A 121 -28.99 -2.46 0.33
N ALA A 122 -29.13 -3.77 0.52
CA ALA A 122 -28.75 -4.45 1.76
C ALA A 122 -27.23 -4.39 2.01
N LEU A 123 -26.42 -4.62 0.97
CA LEU A 123 -24.97 -4.48 1.02
C LEU A 123 -24.55 -3.03 1.28
N GLN A 124 -25.23 -2.07 0.65
CA GLN A 124 -24.98 -0.64 0.87
C GLN A 124 -25.28 -0.26 2.33
N LYS A 125 -26.44 -0.69 2.87
CA LYS A 125 -26.77 -0.49 4.29
C LYS A 125 -25.79 -1.18 5.24
N GLN A 126 -25.27 -2.36 4.88
CA GLN A 126 -24.26 -3.04 5.67
C GLN A 126 -22.92 -2.30 5.66
N ILE A 127 -22.51 -1.76 4.50
CA ILE A 127 -21.30 -0.94 4.37
C ILE A 127 -21.44 0.36 5.15
N ASP A 128 -22.59 1.03 5.06
CA ASP A 128 -22.86 2.27 5.79
C ASP A 128 -22.91 2.00 7.30
N GLY A 129 -23.54 0.91 7.73
CA GLY A 129 -23.53 0.46 9.13
C GLY A 129 -22.13 0.13 9.65
N MET A 130 -21.32 -0.61 8.88
CA MET A 130 -19.92 -0.89 9.24
C MET A 130 -19.06 0.39 9.31
N LYS A 131 -19.34 1.38 8.45
CA LYS A 131 -18.62 2.66 8.44
C LYS A 131 -19.02 3.53 9.63
N GLU A 132 -20.30 3.54 10.00
CA GLU A 132 -20.79 4.20 11.20
C GLU A 132 -20.27 3.52 12.47
N GLU A 133 -20.26 2.19 12.54
CA GLU A 133 -19.65 1.44 13.65
C GLU A 133 -18.15 1.68 13.76
N ALA A 134 -17.42 1.73 12.64
CA ALA A 134 -15.99 2.08 12.64
C ALA A 134 -15.77 3.54 13.08
N SER A 135 -16.64 4.47 12.68
CA SER A 135 -16.56 5.86 13.11
C SER A 135 -16.97 6.05 14.57
N ALA A 136 -17.94 5.27 15.06
CA ALA A 136 -18.39 5.28 16.45
C ALA A 136 -17.37 4.59 17.37
N ALA A 137 -16.67 3.57 16.91
CA ALA A 137 -15.54 2.97 17.62
C ALA A 137 -14.35 3.93 17.75
N VAL A 138 -14.15 4.81 16.75
CA VAL A 138 -13.17 5.91 16.82
C VAL A 138 -13.66 7.04 17.73
N ALA A 139 -14.96 7.36 17.75
CA ALA A 139 -15.50 8.41 18.62
C ALA A 139 -15.63 7.97 20.10
N ALA A 140 -15.94 6.69 20.35
CA ALA A 140 -16.04 6.13 21.71
C ALA A 140 -14.66 5.94 22.39
N THR A 141 -13.58 6.04 21.62
CA THR A 141 -12.20 6.07 22.14
C THR A 141 -11.67 7.50 22.34
N GLU A 142 -12.34 8.53 21.82
CA GLU A 142 -11.87 9.92 21.90
C GLU A 142 -11.97 10.56 23.29
N GLU A 143 -12.70 9.97 24.23
CA GLU A 143 -12.86 10.55 25.57
C GLU A 143 -11.70 10.25 26.55
N GLU A 144 -10.80 9.30 26.24
CA GLU A 144 -9.54 9.09 27.01
C GLU A 144 -8.33 8.63 26.15
N GLU A 145 -8.30 8.91 24.85
CA GLU A 145 -7.11 8.57 24.05
C GLU A 145 -5.99 9.59 24.20
N ASP A 146 -4.88 9.13 24.79
CA ASP A 146 -3.59 9.82 24.85
C ASP A 146 -3.30 10.49 23.49
N PRO A 147 -3.05 11.82 23.43
CA PRO A 147 -2.72 12.52 22.19
C PRO A 147 -1.58 11.85 21.41
N TYR A 148 -0.73 11.10 22.10
CA TYR A 148 0.34 10.31 21.51
C TYR A 148 -0.17 9.07 20.75
N LEU A 149 -1.20 8.35 21.23
CA LEU A 149 -1.81 7.23 20.49
C LEU A 149 -2.46 7.68 19.18
N LYS A 150 -3.05 8.87 19.16
CA LYS A 150 -3.60 9.47 17.92
C LYS A 150 -2.50 9.70 16.89
N GLN A 151 -1.32 10.17 17.31
CA GLN A 151 -0.18 10.37 16.42
C GLN A 151 0.38 9.03 15.89
N VAL A 152 0.52 8.03 16.76
CA VAL A 152 0.97 6.68 16.35
C VAL A 152 -0.01 6.06 15.33
N THR A 153 -1.31 6.20 15.56
CA THR A 153 -2.35 5.70 14.65
C THR A 153 -2.36 6.42 13.31
N ALA A 154 -2.14 7.74 13.32
CA ALA A 154 -2.01 8.53 12.09
C ALA A 154 -0.77 8.10 11.28
N LEU A 155 0.37 7.87 11.94
CA LEU A 155 1.58 7.35 11.30
C LEU A 155 1.34 5.95 10.71
N ALA A 156 0.70 5.05 11.45
CA ALA A 156 0.38 3.72 10.95
C ALA A 156 -0.50 3.77 9.69
N LYS A 157 -1.51 4.65 9.66
CA LYS A 157 -2.34 4.88 8.46
C LYS A 157 -1.52 5.43 7.29
N LEU A 158 -0.60 6.36 7.55
CA LEU A 158 0.28 6.92 6.53
C LEU A 158 1.19 5.85 5.91
N TYR A 159 1.83 5.02 6.73
CA TYR A 159 2.67 3.92 6.24
C TYR A 159 1.86 2.83 5.54
N ALA A 160 0.67 2.50 6.05
CA ALA A 160 -0.24 1.53 5.43
C ALA A 160 -0.78 1.98 4.05
N GLY A 161 -0.94 3.29 3.86
CA GLY A 161 -1.38 3.88 2.58
C GLY A 161 -0.28 3.93 1.51
N MET A 162 0.98 3.68 1.88
CA MET A 162 2.10 3.62 0.94
C MET A 162 2.31 2.22 0.37
N LYS A 163 2.95 2.13 -0.80
CA LYS A 163 3.40 0.84 -1.33
C LYS A 163 4.39 0.20 -0.34
N ALA A 164 4.17 -1.05 0.04
CA ALA A 164 4.98 -1.76 1.03
C ALA A 164 6.49 -1.70 0.75
N SER A 165 6.90 -1.78 -0.53
CA SER A 165 8.30 -1.67 -0.95
C SER A 165 8.93 -0.29 -0.73
N LYS A 166 8.13 0.75 -0.44
CA LYS A 166 8.58 2.09 -0.08
C LYS A 166 8.45 2.35 1.41
N ALA A 167 7.39 1.85 2.03
CA ALA A 167 7.20 1.95 3.47
C ALA A 167 8.25 1.15 4.26
N ALA A 168 8.56 -0.08 3.84
CA ALA A 168 9.50 -0.95 4.54
C ALA A 168 10.90 -0.31 4.74
N PRO A 169 11.59 0.19 3.69
CA PRO A 169 12.87 0.87 3.87
C PRO A 169 12.81 2.10 4.78
N ILE A 170 11.70 2.84 4.78
CA ILE A 170 11.54 4.01 5.66
C ILE A 170 11.40 3.55 7.12
N MET A 171 10.55 2.56 7.37
CA MET A 171 10.33 2.02 8.70
C MET A 171 11.58 1.35 9.26
N GLU A 172 12.39 0.70 8.43
CA GLU A 172 13.67 0.12 8.84
C GLU A 172 14.70 1.12 9.37
N ASN A 173 14.55 2.41 9.07
CA ASN A 173 15.39 3.46 9.63
C ASN A 173 14.92 3.93 11.01
N LEU A 174 13.73 3.49 11.45
CA LEU A 174 13.24 3.70 12.81
C LEU A 174 13.87 2.68 13.77
N THR A 175 13.76 2.96 15.08
CA THR A 175 14.11 1.96 16.08
C THR A 175 13.13 0.80 16.05
N THR A 176 13.58 -0.38 16.51
CA THR A 176 12.70 -1.56 16.61
C THR A 176 11.49 -1.28 17.50
N ASP A 177 11.65 -0.47 18.55
CA ASP A 177 10.57 -0.12 19.48
C ASP A 177 9.51 0.79 18.83
N GLU A 178 9.93 1.81 18.07
CA GLU A 178 9.00 2.65 17.30
C GLU A 178 8.28 1.86 16.19
N MET A 179 8.99 0.95 15.53
CA MET A 179 8.37 0.05 14.54
C MET A 179 7.28 -0.79 15.20
N VAL A 180 7.59 -1.49 16.30
CA VAL A 180 6.63 -2.33 17.03
C VAL A 180 5.40 -1.53 17.43
N GLN A 181 5.59 -0.30 17.88
CA GLN A 181 4.52 0.59 18.25
C GLN A 181 3.61 0.96 17.06
N ILE A 182 4.17 1.33 15.91
CA ILE A 182 3.40 1.60 14.69
C ILE A 182 2.71 0.32 14.18
N PHE A 183 3.42 -0.81 14.19
CA PHE A 183 2.86 -2.11 13.83
C PHE A 183 1.74 -2.53 14.78
N SER A 184 1.74 -2.15 16.06
CA SER A 184 0.71 -2.57 17.03
C SER A 184 -0.69 -2.10 16.62
N VAL A 185 -0.82 -0.87 16.12
CA VAL A 185 -2.09 -0.24 15.73
C VAL A 185 -2.42 -0.35 14.24
N MET A 186 -1.54 -0.97 13.44
CA MET A 186 -1.75 -1.17 12.00
C MET A 186 -2.64 -2.40 11.71
N SER A 187 -3.28 -2.45 10.54
CA SER A 187 -4.05 -3.63 10.11
C SER A 187 -3.12 -4.79 9.74
N ASN A 188 -3.52 -6.04 10.03
CA ASN A 188 -2.70 -7.23 9.75
C ASN A 188 -2.28 -7.33 8.27
N ALA A 189 -3.16 -6.96 7.33
CA ALA A 189 -2.82 -6.97 5.90
C ALA A 189 -1.63 -6.04 5.58
N SER A 190 -1.65 -4.82 6.12
CA SER A 190 -0.54 -3.87 5.96
C SER A 190 0.71 -4.32 6.72
N LYS A 191 0.57 -4.93 7.91
CA LYS A 191 1.73 -5.48 8.65
C LYS A 191 2.46 -6.53 7.82
N THR A 192 1.73 -7.50 7.28
CA THR A 192 2.30 -8.61 6.49
C THR A 192 2.96 -8.08 5.22
N ALA A 193 2.29 -7.19 4.49
CA ALA A 193 2.82 -6.64 3.25
C ALA A 193 4.13 -5.87 3.49
N ILE A 194 4.22 -5.09 4.57
CA ILE A 194 5.43 -4.34 4.92
C ILE A 194 6.54 -5.27 5.42
N LEU A 195 6.24 -6.19 6.35
CA LEU A 195 7.23 -7.15 6.86
C LEU A 195 7.82 -8.03 5.77
N GLU A 196 7.05 -8.40 4.74
CA GLU A 196 7.53 -9.15 3.57
C GLU A 196 8.57 -8.38 2.75
N LYS A 197 8.53 -7.03 2.78
CA LYS A 197 9.47 -6.16 2.05
C LYS A 197 10.59 -5.62 2.93
N MET A 198 10.65 -6.04 4.20
CA MET A 198 11.71 -5.67 5.12
C MET A 198 12.89 -6.65 5.08
N ASP A 199 14.03 -6.23 5.62
CA ASP A 199 15.13 -7.10 5.96
C ASP A 199 14.65 -8.24 6.92
N PRO A 200 14.95 -9.52 6.60
CA PRO A 200 14.47 -10.65 7.39
C PRO A 200 14.85 -10.61 8.87
N LYS A 201 16.03 -10.07 9.20
CA LYS A 201 16.50 -9.97 10.58
C LYS A 201 15.71 -8.91 11.34
N LYS A 202 15.52 -7.73 10.75
CA LYS A 202 14.69 -6.67 11.34
C LYS A 202 13.23 -7.10 11.51
N ALA A 203 12.66 -7.78 10.51
CA ALA A 203 11.29 -8.30 10.59
C ALA A 203 11.13 -9.31 11.73
N ALA A 204 12.11 -10.18 11.94
CA ALA A 204 12.12 -11.12 13.06
C ALA A 204 12.19 -10.40 14.42
N ASP A 205 13.09 -9.42 14.56
CA ASP A 205 13.25 -8.64 15.80
C ASP A 205 11.96 -7.88 16.17
N VAL A 206 11.32 -7.25 15.18
CA VAL A 206 10.01 -6.59 15.35
C VAL A 206 8.94 -7.59 15.74
N SER A 207 8.88 -8.76 15.11
CA SER A 207 7.88 -9.79 15.40
C SER A 207 8.01 -10.37 16.82
N ILE A 208 9.25 -10.56 17.28
CA ILE A 208 9.52 -11.00 18.66
C ILE A 208 9.03 -9.92 19.63
N LYS A 209 9.44 -8.66 19.45
CA LYS A 209 9.00 -7.58 20.35
C LYS A 209 7.49 -7.36 20.31
N LEU A 210 6.85 -7.48 19.15
CA LEU A 210 5.39 -7.36 19.03
C LEU A 210 4.64 -8.45 19.83
N LYS A 211 5.24 -9.64 19.98
CA LYS A 211 4.72 -10.71 20.85
C LYS A 211 4.94 -10.42 22.34
N GLU A 212 6.08 -9.83 22.71
CA GLU A 212 6.45 -9.60 24.11
C GLU A 212 5.82 -8.35 24.74
N THR A 213 5.34 -7.40 23.94
CA THR A 213 4.83 -6.12 24.45
C THR A 213 3.30 -6.11 24.54
N THR A 214 2.76 -5.96 25.76
CA THR A 214 1.31 -6.06 26.04
C THR A 214 0.65 -4.74 26.42
N ASN A 215 1.41 -3.73 26.86
CA ASN A 215 0.87 -2.43 27.31
C ASN A 215 1.31 -1.28 26.38
N SER A 216 0.37 -0.39 26.02
CA SER A 216 0.60 0.76 25.13
C SER A 216 1.54 1.82 25.71
N THR A 217 1.42 2.10 27.01
CA THR A 217 2.28 3.06 27.71
C THR A 217 3.73 2.58 27.80
N ASP A 218 3.95 1.28 28.04
CA ASP A 218 5.29 0.69 28.11
C ASP A 218 5.96 0.73 26.72
N MET A 219 5.21 0.49 25.64
CA MET A 219 5.70 0.66 24.27
C MET A 219 6.14 2.10 23.99
N ALA A 220 5.36 3.09 24.41
CA ALA A 220 5.67 4.50 24.23
C ALA A 220 6.99 4.89 24.91
N ILE A 221 7.15 4.48 26.16
CA ILE A 221 8.35 4.77 26.95
C ILE A 221 9.56 4.06 26.35
N ALA A 222 9.41 2.79 25.97
CA ALA A 222 10.47 2.03 25.32
C ALA A 222 10.90 2.66 23.99
N ALA A 223 9.95 3.10 23.15
CA ALA A 223 10.22 3.77 21.89
C ALA A 223 10.99 5.08 22.10
N LEU A 224 10.56 5.93 23.03
CA LEU A 224 11.24 7.19 23.36
C LEU A 224 12.65 6.96 23.90
N GLN A 225 12.84 6.00 24.80
CA GLN A 225 14.17 5.67 25.32
C GLN A 225 15.09 5.08 24.24
N SER A 226 14.55 4.25 23.35
CA SER A 226 15.29 3.66 22.24
C SER A 226 15.74 4.72 21.24
N ARG A 227 14.86 5.69 20.91
CA ARG A 227 15.20 6.85 20.08
C ARG A 227 16.27 7.71 20.73
N LEU A 228 16.14 8.05 22.01
CA LEU A 228 17.17 8.80 22.74
C LEU A 228 18.52 8.09 22.69
N LYS A 229 18.55 6.76 22.88
CA LYS A 229 19.79 5.97 22.75
C LYS A 229 20.32 5.94 21.31
N GLN A 230 19.46 5.88 20.30
CA GLN A 230 19.86 5.94 18.90
C GLN A 230 20.40 7.31 18.54
N ASP A 231 19.83 8.39 19.07
CA ASP A 231 20.30 9.77 18.86
C ASP A 231 21.61 10.03 19.62
N GLU A 232 21.75 9.49 20.84
CA GLU A 232 23.02 9.50 21.59
C GLU A 232 24.10 8.68 20.88
N ALA A 233 23.77 7.49 20.35
CA ALA A 233 24.68 6.67 19.56
C ALA A 233 25.00 7.29 18.20
N GLY A 234 24.03 7.92 17.53
CA GLY A 234 24.21 8.67 16.28
C GLY A 234 25.06 9.93 16.46
N SER A 235 25.01 10.54 17.66
CA SER A 235 25.89 11.65 18.06
C SER A 235 27.36 11.23 18.22
N THR A 236 27.66 9.93 18.37
CA THR A 236 29.05 9.45 18.45
C THR A 236 29.77 9.31 17.09
N THR A 237 29.09 9.50 15.95
CA THR A 237 29.75 9.39 14.62
C THR A 237 29.73 10.68 13.79
N ALA A 238 29.23 11.81 14.31
CA ALA A 238 29.31 13.10 13.62
C ALA A 238 29.56 14.30 14.55
N SER A 239 30.14 14.08 15.73
CA SER A 239 30.69 15.15 16.55
C SER A 239 32.21 15.22 16.36
N THR A 240 32.65 15.88 15.29
CA THR A 240 33.86 16.71 15.37
C THR A 240 33.55 17.90 16.31
N THR A 241 33.27 17.61 17.57
CA THR A 241 33.19 18.63 18.61
C THR A 241 34.59 18.76 19.14
N ALA A 242 35.25 19.86 18.80
CA ALA A 242 36.55 20.28 19.30
C ALA A 242 36.59 20.54 20.83
N ASN A 243 35.65 19.99 21.60
CA ASN A 243 35.56 20.14 23.05
C ASN A 243 35.50 18.76 23.71
N LEU A 244 36.20 18.61 24.84
CA LEU A 244 36.13 17.41 25.64
C LEU A 244 34.72 17.25 26.21
N ASP A 245 34.05 16.16 25.84
CA ASP A 245 32.79 15.73 26.45
C ASP A 245 33.01 15.19 27.88
N GLN A 246 31.92 15.02 28.64
CA GLN A 246 31.98 14.64 30.06
C GLN A 246 32.69 13.30 30.28
N GLU A 247 32.55 12.36 29.35
CA GLU A 247 33.18 11.05 29.42
C GLU A 247 34.70 11.14 29.21
N LYS A 248 35.15 11.91 28.20
CA LYS A 248 36.58 12.17 27.98
C LYS A 248 37.22 12.96 29.12
N LEU A 249 36.49 13.91 29.72
CA LEU A 249 36.95 14.62 30.92
C LEU A 249 37.16 13.64 32.08
N SER A 250 36.17 12.78 32.34
CA SER A 250 36.27 11.76 33.38
C SER A 250 37.47 10.83 33.17
N GLN A 251 37.66 10.33 31.95
CA GLN A 251 38.80 9.47 31.59
C GLN A 251 40.15 10.18 31.71
N THR A 252 40.23 11.46 31.32
CA THR A 252 41.47 12.25 31.39
C THR A 252 41.92 12.42 32.83
N PHE A 253 41.01 12.83 33.73
CA PHE A 253 41.34 13.04 35.14
C PHE A 253 41.45 11.74 35.93
N ALA A 254 40.82 10.65 35.49
CA ALA A 254 41.05 9.32 36.07
C ALA A 254 42.45 8.77 35.74
N SER A 255 43.01 9.13 34.59
CA SER A 255 44.34 8.69 34.14
C SER A 255 45.47 9.64 34.60
N MET A 256 45.12 10.82 35.12
CA MET A 256 46.06 11.83 35.59
C MET A 256 46.38 11.62 37.08
N PRO A 257 47.65 11.77 37.51
CA PRO A 257 47.99 11.75 38.93
C PRO A 257 47.23 12.83 39.71
N ALA A 258 46.74 12.49 40.91
CA ALA A 258 45.89 13.39 41.70
C ALA A 258 46.59 14.71 42.08
N ALA A 259 47.91 14.70 42.30
CA ALA A 259 48.68 15.89 42.63
C ALA A 259 48.78 16.88 41.45
N ASP A 260 48.94 16.37 40.23
CA ASP A 260 49.00 17.18 39.01
C ASP A 260 47.62 17.74 38.68
N ALA A 261 46.58 16.92 38.80
CA ALA A 261 45.19 17.33 38.65
C ALA A 261 44.81 18.42 39.67
N ALA A 262 45.23 18.29 40.93
CA ALA A 262 44.99 19.29 41.97
C ALA A 262 45.65 20.64 41.65
N THR A 263 46.89 20.62 41.15
CA THR A 263 47.64 21.83 40.77
C THR A 263 46.99 22.52 39.56
N LEU A 264 46.61 21.74 38.55
CA LEU A 264 45.93 22.22 37.35
C LEU A 264 44.57 22.83 37.69
N LEU A 265 43.73 22.11 38.46
CA LEU A 265 42.40 22.56 38.83
C LEU A 265 42.43 23.74 39.81
N GLY A 266 43.42 23.82 40.70
CA GLY A 266 43.64 25.01 41.53
C GLY A 266 43.95 26.25 40.70
N SER A 267 44.84 26.13 39.72
CA SER A 267 45.17 27.23 38.80
C SER A 267 43.98 27.62 37.92
N MET A 268 43.23 26.61 37.46
CA MET A 268 42.02 26.80 36.65
C MET A 268 40.88 27.43 37.44
N TYR A 269 40.79 27.20 38.76
CA TYR A 269 39.72 27.77 39.59
C TYR A 269 39.79 29.30 39.66
N SER A 270 41.01 29.85 39.61
CA SER A 270 41.25 31.29 39.53
C SER A 270 40.84 31.92 38.19
N ILE A 271 40.79 31.13 37.11
CA ILE A 271 40.45 31.59 35.76
C ILE A 271 38.96 31.34 35.45
N SER A 272 38.50 30.13 35.73
CA SER A 272 37.15 29.65 35.44
C SER A 272 36.67 28.68 36.52
N PRO A 273 36.06 29.20 37.62
CA PRO A 273 35.63 28.37 38.73
C PRO A 273 34.57 27.36 38.32
N ASP A 274 33.61 27.75 37.46
CA ASP A 274 32.52 26.87 37.04
C ASP A 274 33.02 25.63 36.26
N LYS A 275 34.07 25.79 35.45
CA LYS A 275 34.66 24.66 34.72
C LYS A 275 35.30 23.64 35.66
N VAL A 276 35.91 24.10 36.76
CA VAL A 276 36.47 23.20 37.79
C VAL A 276 35.36 22.43 38.47
N ILE A 277 34.23 23.06 38.76
CA ILE A 277 33.05 22.38 39.32
C ILE A 277 32.51 21.34 38.34
N THR A 278 32.39 21.67 37.04
CA THR A 278 31.99 20.71 36.00
C THR A 278 32.93 19.51 35.94
N VAL A 279 34.25 19.73 35.93
CA VAL A 279 35.25 18.66 35.92
C VAL A 279 35.13 17.78 37.15
N LEU A 280 35.05 18.38 38.35
CA LEU A 280 34.95 17.62 39.60
C LEU A 280 33.64 16.82 39.65
N ASN A 281 32.53 17.33 39.13
CA ASN A 281 31.27 16.58 39.02
C ASN A 281 31.32 15.45 37.97
N SER A 282 32.17 15.56 36.95
CA SER A 282 32.31 14.55 35.88
C SER A 282 33.14 13.31 36.26
N VAL A 283 34.04 13.45 37.24
CA VAL A 283 34.90 12.35 37.70
C VAL A 283 34.20 11.50 38.78
N SER A 284 34.65 10.26 38.94
CA SER A 284 34.14 9.36 39.98
C SER A 284 34.46 9.87 41.39
N ASP A 285 33.70 9.42 42.38
CA ASP A 285 33.87 9.85 43.78
C ASP A 285 35.28 9.53 44.33
N THR A 286 35.86 8.41 43.90
CA THR A 286 37.23 8.02 44.28
C THR A 286 38.28 8.96 43.71
N VAL A 287 38.15 9.36 42.45
CA VAL A 287 39.07 10.29 41.79
C VAL A 287 38.88 11.70 42.38
N ARG A 288 37.63 12.13 42.55
CA ARG A 288 37.27 13.43 43.16
C ARG A 288 37.85 13.60 44.56
N SER A 289 37.67 12.61 45.43
CA SER A 289 38.19 12.64 46.80
C SER A 289 39.72 12.67 46.83
N SER A 290 40.39 11.92 45.95
CA SER A 290 41.85 11.93 45.83
C SER A 290 42.38 13.31 45.37
N ILE A 291 41.75 13.90 44.36
CA ILE A 291 42.08 15.25 43.86
C ILE A 291 41.85 16.31 44.95
N LEU A 292 40.67 16.31 45.59
CA LEU A 292 40.36 17.27 46.67
C LEU A 292 41.30 17.11 47.87
N GLY A 293 41.76 15.89 48.16
CA GLY A 293 42.78 15.63 49.18
C GLY A 293 44.11 16.32 48.87
N GLU A 294 44.61 16.21 47.64
CA GLU A 294 45.82 16.91 47.20
C GLU A 294 45.61 18.44 47.10
N MET A 295 44.43 18.89 46.66
CA MET A 295 44.09 20.32 46.64
C MET A 295 44.09 20.92 48.05
N THR A 296 43.61 20.16 49.05
CA THR A 296 43.59 20.61 50.45
C THR A 296 45.00 20.78 51.02
N LYS A 297 45.95 19.92 50.60
CA LYS A 297 47.36 20.06 51.00
C LYS A 297 48.00 21.32 50.43
N ASN A 298 47.58 21.73 49.23
CA ASN A 298 48.11 22.91 48.55
C ASN A 298 47.44 24.20 49.03
N ASP A 299 46.11 24.24 49.09
CA ASP A 299 45.32 25.37 49.61
C ASP A 299 43.97 24.89 50.17
N SER A 300 43.92 24.75 51.49
CA SER A 300 42.72 24.31 52.21
C SER A 300 41.57 25.32 52.15
N ALA A 301 41.86 26.62 52.07
CA ALA A 301 40.85 27.66 52.04
C ALA A 301 40.16 27.74 50.66
N GLN A 302 40.90 27.62 49.56
CA GLN A 302 40.31 27.51 48.24
C GLN A 302 39.55 26.18 48.07
N THR A 303 40.08 25.08 48.56
CA THR A 303 39.42 23.77 48.46
C THR A 303 38.08 23.78 49.19
N ALA A 304 37.97 24.41 50.36
CA ALA A 304 36.70 24.57 51.07
C ALA A 304 35.66 25.35 50.25
N LYS A 305 36.07 26.39 49.51
CA LYS A 305 35.18 27.15 48.61
C LYS A 305 34.68 26.29 47.44
N ILE A 306 35.57 25.49 46.86
CA ILE A 306 35.24 24.57 45.77
C ILE A 306 34.21 23.52 46.24
N VAL A 307 34.45 22.91 47.41
CA VAL A 307 33.54 21.92 47.98
C VAL A 307 32.18 22.53 48.34
N ASN A 308 32.15 23.76 48.87
CA ASN A 308 30.89 24.47 49.11
C ASN A 308 30.08 24.67 47.81
N ARG A 309 30.75 25.04 46.71
CA ARG A 309 30.10 25.17 45.40
C ARG A 309 29.65 23.84 44.82
N LEU A 310 30.41 22.76 45.03
CA LEU A 310 29.98 21.41 44.63
C LEU A 310 28.71 20.96 45.34
N MET A 311 28.47 21.43 46.57
CA MET A 311 27.24 21.16 47.33
C MET A 311 26.08 22.10 46.99
N GLY A 312 26.21 22.93 45.94
CA GLY A 312 25.16 23.87 45.52
C GLY A 312 25.19 25.22 46.24
N GLY A 313 26.24 25.51 47.02
CA GLY A 313 26.51 26.86 47.54
C GLY A 313 26.85 27.83 46.40
N LYS A 314 26.32 29.05 46.43
CA LYS A 314 26.66 30.12 45.47
C LYS A 314 28.01 30.75 45.80
#